data_AF-A0A3G1A8W0-F1
#
_entry.id   AF-A0A3G1A8W0-F1
#
_cell.length_a   1.000
_cell.length_b   1.000
_cell.length_c   1.000
_cell.angle_alpha   90.00
_cell.angle_beta   90.00
_cell.angle_gamma   90.00
#
_symmetry.space_group_name_H-M   'P 1'
#
loop_
_entity.id
_entity.type
_entity.pdbx_description
1 polymer ?
#
loop_
_entity_poly.entity_id
_entity_poly.type
_entity_poly.pdbx_seq_one_letter_code
_entity_poly.pdbx_strand_id
1 'polypeptide(L)'
;MSAITCEETFNEFRFIYHYDYGGELLNIIFSVPKAVGLVETITDIYPVADFYEREISEMFNVKIINAPRSGKLFSPDESTNTPHRQGEHS
;
A
#
# COMPACT_ATOMS: atom_id res chain seq x y z
N MET A 1 -14.00 2.25 5.51
CA MET A 1 -12.97 2.39 4.44
C MET A 1 -13.43 1.57 3.26
N SER A 2 -13.45 2.17 2.07
CA SER A 2 -14.01 1.58 0.84
C SER A 2 -12.91 1.05 -0.09
N ALA A 3 -11.78 1.74 -0.18
CA ALA A 3 -10.62 1.30 -0.96
C ALA A 3 -9.35 2.02 -0.48
N ILE A 4 -8.18 1.42 -0.73
CA ILE A 4 -6.89 2.11 -0.68
C ILE A 4 -6.29 2.05 -2.08
N THR A 5 -5.83 3.19 -2.57
CA THR A 5 -5.10 3.29 -3.83
C THR A 5 -3.68 3.76 -3.55
N CYS A 6 -2.70 3.18 -4.25
CA CYS A 6 -1.31 3.62 -4.22
C CYS A 6 -0.86 4.01 -5.64
N GLU A 7 -0.24 5.18 -5.76
CA GLU A 7 0.39 5.67 -6.97
C GLU A 7 1.90 5.80 -6.72
N GLU A 8 2.69 5.16 -7.58
CA GLU A 8 4.15 5.30 -7.56
C GLU A 8 4.56 6.45 -8.49
N THR A 9 5.20 7.48 -7.94
CA THR A 9 5.82 8.57 -8.71
C THR A 9 7.33 8.32 -8.85
N PHE A 10 8.11 9.27 -9.36
CA PHE A 10 9.56 9.09 -9.45
C PHE A 10 10.22 8.90 -8.07
N ASN A 11 9.85 9.72 -7.07
CA ASN A 11 10.56 9.78 -5.79
C ASN A 11 9.69 9.44 -4.57
N GLU A 12 8.38 9.27 -4.76
CA GLU A 12 7.43 9.07 -3.67
C GLU A 12 6.37 8.02 -4.02
N PHE A 13 5.85 7.36 -3.00
CA PHE A 13 4.61 6.61 -3.03
C PHE A 13 3.48 7.48 -2.49
N ARG A 14 2.43 7.69 -3.28
CA ARG A 14 1.26 8.45 -2.88
C ARG A 14 0.12 7.50 -2.54
N PHE A 15 -0.40 7.61 -1.33
CA PHE A 15 -1.50 6.82 -0.83
C PHE A 15 -2.77 7.65 -0.81
N ILE A 16 -3.87 7.03 -1.20
CA ILE A 16 -5.21 7.61 -1.15
C ILE A 16 -6.13 6.62 -0.45
N TYR A 17 -6.59 6.98 0.74
CA TYR A 17 -7.50 6.16 1.53
C TYR A 17 -8.90 6.71 1.35
N HIS A 18 -9.77 5.90 0.74
CA HIS A 18 -11.14 6.27 0.42
C HIS A 18 -12.07 5.79 1.55
N TYR A 19 -12.82 6.71 2.14
CA TYR A 19 -13.79 6.44 3.20
C TYR A 19 -15.18 6.91 2.77
N ASP A 20 -16.18 6.05 2.97
CA ASP A 20 -17.57 6.48 3.02
C ASP A 20 -17.90 6.86 4.47
N TYR A 21 -18.29 8.11 4.68
CA TYR A 21 -18.77 8.60 5.96
C TYR A 21 -20.13 9.28 5.76
N GLY A 22 -21.20 8.56 6.10
CA GLY A 22 -22.56 9.10 6.02
C GLY A 22 -23.03 9.38 4.58
N GLY A 23 -22.48 8.68 3.58
CA GLY A 23 -22.79 8.89 2.16
C GLY A 23 -21.91 9.95 1.48
N GLU A 24 -20.97 10.55 2.20
CA GLU A 24 -19.92 11.40 1.62
C GLU A 24 -18.61 10.63 1.47
N LEU A 25 -17.91 10.84 0.34
CA LEU A 25 -16.60 10.25 0.09
C LEU A 25 -15.49 11.17 0.63
N LEU A 26 -14.85 10.73 1.70
CA LEU A 26 -13.67 11.36 2.28
C LEU A 26 -12.40 10.66 1.79
N ASN A 27 -11.48 11.43 1.21
CA ASN A 27 -10.19 10.93 0.74
C ASN A 27 -9.07 11.48 1.63
N ILE A 28 -8.35 10.60 2.31
CA ILE A 28 -7.13 10.96 3.04
C ILE A 28 -5.95 10.67 2.11
N ILE A 29 -5.15 11.70 1.83
CA ILE A 29 -4.04 11.63 0.88
C ILE A 29 -2.74 11.93 1.61
N PHE A 30 -1.75 11.07 1.45
CA PHE A 30 -0.40 11.30 1.98
C PHE A 30 0.66 10.71 1.06
N SER A 31 1.88 11.24 1.17
CA SER A 31 3.05 10.77 0.40
C SER A 31 4.12 10.23 1.34
N VAL A 32 4.79 9.17 0.89
CA VAL A 32 5.95 8.59 1.56
C VAL A 32 7.14 8.59 0.59
N PRO A 33 8.29 9.18 0.95
CA PRO A 33 9.48 9.13 0.11
C PRO A 33 9.92 7.68 -0.12
N LYS A 34 10.27 7.32 -1.36
CA LYS A 34 10.77 5.97 -1.70
C LYS A 34 12.03 5.60 -0.92
N ALA A 35 12.86 6.58 -0.60
CA ALA A 35 14.07 6.40 0.21
C ALA A 35 13.76 5.88 1.62
N VAL A 36 12.55 6.15 2.14
CA VAL A 36 12.07 5.62 3.42
C VAL A 36 11.27 4.34 3.17
N GLY A 37 10.22 4.42 2.34
CA GLY A 37 9.40 3.26 1.95
C GLY A 37 8.70 2.56 3.13
N LEU A 38 8.52 3.24 4.26
CA LEU A 38 7.86 2.73 5.46
C LEU A 38 6.48 3.36 5.62
N VAL A 39 5.46 2.53 5.84
CA VAL A 39 4.09 2.97 6.12
C VAL A 39 3.60 2.25 7.37
N GLU A 40 3.06 2.99 8.33
CA GLU A 40 2.39 2.40 9.49
C GLU A 40 1.05 1.78 9.08
N THR A 41 0.81 0.55 9.52
CA THR A 41 -0.49 -0.09 9.33
C THR A 41 -1.58 0.69 10.04
N ILE A 42 -2.79 0.66 9.49
CA ILE A 42 -4.01 1.13 10.14
C ILE A 42 -4.95 -0.02 10.51
N THR A 43 -4.45 -1.26 10.52
CA THR A 43 -5.24 -2.47 10.80
C THR A 43 -5.80 -2.52 12.23
N ASP A 44 -5.19 -1.79 13.15
CA ASP A 44 -5.68 -1.58 14.52
C ASP A 44 -6.99 -0.79 14.57
N ILE A 45 -7.17 0.15 13.63
CA ILE A 45 -8.40 0.95 13.48
C ILE A 45 -9.35 0.30 12.47
N TYR A 46 -8.81 -0.21 11.36
CA TYR A 46 -9.55 -0.79 10.24
C TYR A 46 -8.99 -2.15 9.86
N PRO A 47 -9.47 -3.26 10.45
CA PRO A 47 -8.94 -4.60 10.19
C PRO A 47 -8.93 -5.02 8.73
N VAL A 48 -9.84 -4.46 7.92
CA VAL A 48 -9.93 -4.71 6.47
C VAL A 48 -8.73 -4.14 5.69
N ALA A 49 -7.97 -3.21 6.28
CA ALA A 49 -6.77 -2.64 5.67
C ALA A 49 -5.68 -3.68 5.38
N ASP A 50 -5.67 -4.83 6.09
CA ASP A 50 -4.69 -5.91 5.91
C ASP A 50 -4.59 -6.37 4.45
N PHE A 51 -5.73 -6.51 3.77
CA PHE A 51 -5.75 -6.97 2.38
C PHE A 51 -5.12 -5.93 1.44
N TYR A 52 -5.52 -4.67 1.57
CA TYR A 52 -5.04 -3.58 0.73
C TYR A 52 -3.56 -3.26 0.97
N GLU A 53 -3.14 -3.25 2.24
CA GLU A 53 -1.75 -3.01 2.63
C GLU A 53 -0.82 -4.11 2.09
N ARG A 54 -1.26 -5.37 2.12
CA ARG A 54 -0.52 -6.49 1.55
C ARG A 54 -0.48 -6.44 0.02
N GLU A 55 -1.58 -6.08 -0.63
CA GLU A 55 -1.61 -5.84 -2.08
C GLU A 55 -0.59 -4.77 -2.50
N ILE A 56 -0.60 -3.61 -1.82
CA ILE A 56 0.31 -2.50 -2.11
C ILE A 56 1.76 -2.88 -1.82
N SER A 57 2.01 -3.59 -0.71
CA SER A 57 3.33 -4.09 -0.36
C SER A 57 3.87 -5.02 -1.45
N GLU A 58 3.03 -5.91 -1.98
CA GLU A 58 3.40 -6.84 -3.03
C GLU A 58 3.63 -6.15 -4.39
N MET A 59 2.78 -5.18 -4.75
CA MET A 59 2.85 -4.49 -6.04
C MET A 59 4.00 -3.48 -6.14
N PHE A 60 4.30 -2.78 -5.05
CA PHE A 60 5.21 -1.62 -5.03
C PHE A 60 6.42 -1.77 -4.10
N ASN A 61 6.55 -2.92 -3.41
CA ASN A 61 7.61 -3.19 -2.43
C ASN A 61 7.68 -2.18 -1.27
N VAL A 62 6.54 -1.59 -0.92
CA VAL A 62 6.40 -0.75 0.26
C VAL A 62 6.41 -1.63 1.50
N LYS A 63 7.18 -1.25 2.52
CA LYS A 63 7.23 -1.99 3.78
C LYS A 63 6.20 -1.44 4.76
N ILE A 64 5.17 -2.24 5.01
CA ILE A 64 4.15 -1.95 6.02
C ILE A 64 4.68 -2.42 7.39
N ILE A 65 4.71 -1.51 8.36
CA ILE A 65 5.16 -1.81 9.73
C ILE A 65 3.98 -2.00 10.67
N ASN A 66 4.18 -2.83 11.70
CA ASN A 66 3.18 -3.22 12.71
C ASN A 66 1.96 -4.01 12.17
N ALA A 67 1.97 -4.44 10.91
CA ALA A 67 0.90 -5.24 10.34
C ALA A 67 0.76 -6.62 11.03
N PRO A 68 -0.47 -7.09 11.28
CA PRO A 68 -0.75 -8.35 11.96
C PRO A 68 -0.31 -9.57 11.14
N ARG A 69 -0.24 -9.44 9.81
CA ARG A 69 0.24 -10.47 8.89
C ARG A 69 1.22 -9.85 7.90
N SER A 70 2.33 -10.55 7.67
CA SER A 70 3.31 -10.21 6.64
C SER A 70 3.34 -11.30 5.57
N GLY A 71 3.47 -10.92 4.30
CA GLY A 71 3.64 -11.85 3.18
C GLY A 71 2.76 -11.52 1.99
N LYS A 72 3.06 -12.15 0.86
CA LYS A 72 2.34 -11.98 -0.40
C LYS A 72 0.88 -12.39 -0.24
N LEU A 73 -0.01 -11.69 -0.93
CA LEU A 73 -1.43 -11.98 -0.97
C LEU A 73 -1.79 -12.76 -2.24
N PHE A 74 -1.16 -12.43 -3.37
CA PHE A 74 -1.51 -12.98 -4.68
C PHE A 74 -0.40 -13.84 -5.29
N SER A 75 0.85 -13.39 -5.15
CA SER A 75 1.98 -14.07 -5.76
C SER A 75 2.42 -15.31 -4.96
N PRO A 76 2.84 -16.39 -5.64
CA PRO A 76 3.56 -17.47 -4.98
C PRO A 76 4.81 -16.94 -4.27
N ASP A 77 5.16 -17.53 -3.13
CA ASP A 77 6.32 -17.10 -2.32
C ASP A 77 7.64 -17.04 -3.13
N GLU A 78 7.77 -17.89 -4.15
CA GLU A 78 8.94 -17.99 -5.05
C GLU A 78 9.13 -16.85 -6.07
N SER A 79 8.16 -15.96 -6.30
CA SER A 79 8.30 -14.90 -7.33
C SER A 79 9.10 -13.68 -6.83
N THR A 80 10.20 -13.29 -7.48
CA THR A 80 10.96 -12.08 -7.11
C THR A 80 10.45 -10.80 -7.79
N ASN A 81 9.33 -10.88 -8.52
CA ASN A 81 8.89 -9.83 -9.42
C ASN A 81 7.81 -8.94 -8.79
N THR A 82 8.01 -7.63 -8.79
CA THR A 82 7.04 -6.61 -8.37
C THR A 82 6.38 -6.03 -9.62
N PRO A 83 5.17 -6.50 -10.01
CA PRO A 83 4.63 -6.33 -11.37
C PRO A 83 4.34 -4.88 -11.78
N HIS A 84 4.21 -3.95 -10.83
CA HIS A 84 3.90 -2.54 -11.10
C HIS A 84 5.08 -1.58 -10.96
N ARG A 85 6.24 -2.06 -10.53
CA ARG A 85 7.44 -1.22 -10.39
C ARG A 85 7.86 -0.73 -11.76
N GLN A 86 7.78 0.59 -11.98
CA GLN A 86 8.32 1.17 -13.22
C GLN A 86 9.84 0.97 -13.21
N GLY A 87 10.34 0.36 -14.27
CA GLY A 87 11.61 -0.34 -14.31
C GLY A 87 12.81 0.45 -13.83
N GLU A 88 13.69 -0.24 -13.12
CA GLU A 88 15.11 0.10 -13.02
C GLU A 88 15.74 -0.14 -14.39
N HIS A 89 15.61 0.82 -15.31
CA HIS A 89 16.46 0.89 -16.49
C HIS A 89 17.68 1.76 -16.13
N SER A 90 18.71 1.11 -15.59
CA SER A 90 20.10 1.57 -15.70
C SER A 90 20.72 1.05 -16.99
#